data_AF-A0A0D9V4F4-F1
#
_entry.id   AF-A0A0D9V4F4-F1
#
_cell.length_a   1.000
_cell.length_b   1.000
_cell.length_c   1.000
_cell.angle_alpha   90.00
_cell.angle_beta   90.00
_cell.angle_gamma   90.00
#
_symmetry.space_group_name_H-M   'P 1'
#
loop_
_entity.id
_entity.type
_entity.pdbx_description
1 polymer ?
#
loop_
_entity_poly.entity_id
_entity_poly.type
_entity_poly.pdbx_seq_one_letter_code
_entity_poly.pdbx_strand_id
1 'polypeptide(L)'
;MDDRAPDKWVLPRLPDCGACGKKGCVSPVIPGEKREINWLFLFLGQMLGCCTLDDLKFFCKNTSNHRTGAKNRVLYYAYIEMCRQLEPQTQFNV
;
A
#
# COMPACT_ATOMS: atom_id res chain seq x y z
N MET A 1 -19.41 7.88 -0.65
CA MET A 1 -18.15 7.32 -0.14
C MET A 1 -17.14 7.38 -1.26
N ASP A 2 -16.01 8.05 -1.03
CA ASP A 2 -14.89 8.00 -1.94
C ASP A 2 -14.02 6.81 -1.54
N ASP A 3 -14.28 5.65 -2.14
CA ASP A 3 -13.57 4.39 -1.84
C ASP A 3 -12.28 4.25 -2.66
N ARG A 4 -11.66 5.39 -2.99
CA ARG A 4 -10.47 5.48 -3.82
C ARG A 4 -9.33 6.10 -3.04
N ALA A 5 -8.15 5.51 -3.21
CA ALA A 5 -6.93 6.06 -2.65
C ALA A 5 -6.66 7.43 -3.28
N PRO A 6 -6.34 8.46 -2.48
CA PRO A 6 -5.94 9.76 -2.99
C PRO A 6 -4.62 9.66 -3.77
N ASP A 7 -4.36 10.62 -4.65
CA ASP A 7 -3.19 10.60 -5.54
C ASP A 7 -1.86 10.45 -4.80
N LYS A 8 -1.74 11.04 -3.60
CA LYS A 8 -0.55 10.90 -2.74
C LYS A 8 -0.25 9.46 -2.31
N TRP A 9 -1.24 8.57 -2.30
CA TRP A 9 -1.06 7.15 -2.02
C TRP A 9 -0.76 6.36 -3.30
N VAL A 10 -1.42 6.73 -4.41
CA VAL A 10 -1.22 6.08 -5.72
C VAL A 10 0.17 6.36 -6.27
N LEU A 11 0.65 7.59 -6.09
CA LEU A 11 1.97 8.08 -6.49
C LEU A 11 2.76 8.46 -5.22
N PRO A 12 3.31 7.46 -4.50
CA PRO A 12 4.00 7.71 -3.24
C PRO A 12 5.25 8.56 -3.49
N ARG A 13 5.49 9.53 -2.60
CA ARG A 13 6.70 10.35 -2.64
C ARG A 13 7.89 9.50 -2.17
N LEU A 14 8.70 9.05 -3.11
CA LEU A 14 9.90 8.27 -2.82
C LEU A 14 11.01 9.14 -2.20
N PRO A 15 11.88 8.57 -1.35
CA PRO A 15 13.05 9.27 -0.84
C PRO A 15 14.08 9.59 -1.93
N ASP A 16 14.89 10.60 -1.65
CA ASP A 16 16.07 10.95 -2.43
C ASP A 16 17.20 9.97 -2.12
N CYS A 17 18.04 9.68 -3.12
CA CYS A 17 19.20 8.82 -2.93
C CYS A 17 20.34 9.59 -2.25
N GLY A 18 20.72 9.20 -1.04
CA GLY A 18 21.85 9.80 -0.32
C GLY A 18 23.22 9.57 -0.99
N ALA A 19 23.36 8.55 -1.84
CA ALA A 19 24.64 8.23 -2.50
C ALA A 19 24.87 9.02 -3.79
N CYS A 20 23.83 9.25 -4.60
CA CYS A 20 23.96 9.95 -5.89
C CYS A 20 23.20 11.28 -5.97
N GLY A 21 22.44 11.66 -4.93
CA GLY A 21 21.69 12.91 -4.85
C GLY A 21 20.44 12.98 -5.75
N LYS A 22 20.14 11.91 -6.50
CA LYS A 22 18.95 11.88 -7.36
C LYS A 22 17.67 11.90 -6.51
N LYS A 23 16.75 12.78 -6.88
CA LYS A 23 15.50 12.97 -6.13
C LYS A 23 14.47 11.89 -6.43
N GLY A 24 13.71 11.49 -5.41
CA GLY A 24 12.56 10.60 -5.55
C GLY A 24 12.82 9.28 -6.28
N CYS A 25 13.99 8.69 -6.09
CA CYS A 25 14.42 7.52 -6.87
C CYS A 25 14.65 6.25 -6.03
N VAL A 26 14.51 6.33 -4.72
CA VAL A 26 14.65 5.16 -3.84
C VAL A 26 13.30 4.44 -3.76
N SER A 27 13.18 3.31 -4.45
CA SER A 27 11.99 2.47 -4.44
C SER A 27 12.18 1.30 -3.47
N PRO A 28 11.11 0.80 -2.81
CA PRO A 28 11.20 -0.45 -2.07
C PRO A 28 11.49 -1.62 -3.02
N VAL A 29 12.18 -2.64 -2.50
CA VAL A 29 12.30 -3.94 -3.17
C VAL A 29 11.07 -4.75 -2.82
N ILE A 30 10.26 -5.10 -3.83
CA ILE A 30 9.08 -5.94 -3.67
C ILE A 30 9.47 -7.36 -4.12
N PRO A 31 9.44 -8.36 -3.21
CA PRO A 31 9.73 -9.75 -3.56
C PRO A 31 8.78 -10.29 -4.63
N GLY A 32 9.27 -11.25 -5.43
CA GLY A 32 8.41 -11.97 -6.38
C GLY A 32 7.41 -12.90 -5.68
N GLU A 33 7.78 -13.45 -4.52
CA GLU A 33 6.88 -14.23 -3.67
C GLU A 33 6.03 -13.30 -2.81
N LYS A 34 4.71 -13.28 -3.04
CA LYS A 34 3.80 -12.31 -2.41
C LYS A 34 3.71 -12.46 -0.89
N ARG A 35 4.00 -13.66 -0.36
CA ARG A 35 4.04 -13.94 1.08
C ARG A 35 5.21 -13.28 1.79
N GLU A 36 6.27 -12.95 1.06
CA GLU A 36 7.48 -12.32 1.61
C GLU A 36 7.40 -10.79 1.60
N ILE A 37 6.35 -10.21 1.00
CA ILE A 37 6.15 -8.77 0.99
C ILE A 37 5.98 -8.28 2.43
N ASN A 38 6.84 -7.36 2.85
CA ASN A 38 6.72 -6.70 4.14
C ASN A 38 5.68 -5.56 4.07
N TRP A 39 4.40 -5.93 4.19
CA TRP A 39 3.26 -5.02 4.11
C TRP A 39 3.33 -3.88 5.14
N LEU A 40 3.78 -4.18 6.36
CA LEU A 40 3.92 -3.19 7.43
C LEU A 40 4.97 -2.13 7.11
N PHE A 41 6.13 -2.55 6.61
CA PHE A 41 7.18 -1.62 6.17
C PHE A 41 6.66 -0.69 5.06
N LEU A 42 5.99 -1.25 4.05
CA LEU A 42 5.43 -0.47 2.94
C LEU A 42 4.35 0.50 3.42
N PHE A 43 3.50 0.10 4.38
CA PHE A 43 2.48 0.97 4.95
C PHE A 43 3.09 2.14 5.72
N LEU A 44 4.00 1.86 6.67
CA LEU A 44 4.63 2.89 7.50
C LEU A 44 5.49 3.86 6.66
N GLY A 45 6.12 3.35 5.59
CA GLY A 45 6.86 4.16 4.62
C GLY A 45 5.98 4.93 3.63
N GLN A 46 4.64 4.80 3.68
CA GLN A 46 3.71 5.35 2.69
C GLN A 46 3.99 4.87 1.26
N MET A 47 4.43 3.62 1.10
CA MET A 47 4.89 3.01 -0.15
C MET A 47 3.99 1.89 -0.67
N LEU A 48 2.81 1.65 -0.10
CA LEU A 48 1.85 0.66 -0.64
C LEU A 48 1.46 0.95 -2.10
N GLY A 49 1.52 2.21 -2.54
CA GLY A 49 1.33 2.59 -3.94
C GLY A 49 2.36 1.99 -4.90
N CYS A 50 3.53 1.58 -4.42
CA CYS A 50 4.57 0.92 -5.22
C CYS A 50 4.17 -0.52 -5.62
N CYS A 51 3.26 -1.16 -4.88
CA CYS A 51 2.78 -2.50 -5.18
C CYS A 51 2.02 -2.56 -6.51
N THR A 52 2.08 -3.72 -7.17
CA THR A 52 1.23 -3.96 -8.34
C THR A 52 -0.22 -4.16 -7.91
N LEU A 53 -1.15 -4.10 -8.87
CA LEU A 53 -2.55 -4.44 -8.59
C LEU A 53 -2.69 -5.88 -8.06
N ASP A 54 -1.88 -6.81 -8.56
CA ASP A 54 -1.98 -8.22 -8.17
C ASP A 54 -1.42 -8.48 -6.76
N ASP A 55 -0.41 -7.73 -6.33
CA ASP A 55 0.07 -7.74 -4.95
C ASP A 55 -1.03 -7.24 -4.00
N LEU A 56 -1.64 -6.10 -4.32
CA LEU A 56 -2.72 -5.51 -3.51
C LEU A 56 -3.96 -6.43 -3.44
N LYS A 57 -4.30 -7.09 -4.55
CA LYS A 57 -5.37 -8.11 -4.58
C LYS A 57 -5.03 -9.31 -3.71
N PHE A 58 -3.77 -9.73 -3.69
CA PHE A 58 -3.32 -10.81 -2.83
C PHE A 58 -3.46 -10.42 -1.35
N PHE A 59 -3.02 -9.24 -0.96
CA PHE A 59 -3.22 -8.74 0.41
C PHE A 59 -4.71 -8.74 0.78
N CYS A 60 -5.56 -8.07 -0.03
CA CYS A 60 -6.99 -8.00 0.24
C CYS A 60 -7.66 -9.38 0.31
N LYS A 61 -7.22 -10.34 -0.51
CA LYS A 61 -7.72 -11.73 -0.44
C LYS A 61 -7.44 -12.37 0.92
N ASN A 62 -6.24 -12.16 1.47
CA ASN A 62 -5.82 -12.78 2.74
C ASN A 62 -6.38 -12.05 3.98
N THR A 63 -6.88 -10.83 3.81
CA THR A 63 -7.56 -10.07 4.88
C THR A 63 -9.08 -10.02 4.69
N SER A 64 -9.65 -10.85 3.82
CA SER A 64 -11.10 -10.87 3.51
C SER A 64 -11.70 -9.53 3.03
N ASN A 65 -10.90 -8.69 2.36
CA ASN A 65 -11.34 -7.42 1.79
C ASN A 65 -11.71 -7.53 0.31
N HIS A 66 -12.51 -6.57 -0.17
CA HIS A 66 -12.91 -6.50 -1.57
C HIS A 66 -11.68 -6.30 -2.48
N ARG A 67 -11.59 -7.11 -3.53
CA ARG A 67 -10.40 -7.23 -4.39
C ARG A 67 -10.65 -6.97 -5.87
N THR A 68 -11.85 -6.52 -6.24
CA THR A 68 -12.18 -6.16 -7.62
C THR A 68 -12.15 -4.64 -7.80
N GLY A 69 -11.83 -4.18 -9.01
CA GLY A 69 -11.72 -2.77 -9.33
C GLY A 69 -10.30 -2.31 -9.70
N ALA A 70 -10.18 -1.00 -9.92
CA ALA A 70 -8.93 -0.34 -10.28
C ALA A 70 -7.94 -0.29 -9.10
N LYS A 71 -6.65 -0.06 -9.40
CA LYS A 71 -5.56 -0.04 -8.41
C LYS A 71 -5.83 0.90 -7.24
N ASN A 72 -6.33 2.10 -7.49
CA ASN A 72 -6.63 3.07 -6.42
C ASN A 72 -7.72 2.58 -5.45
N ARG A 73 -8.70 1.81 -5.91
CA ARG A 73 -9.74 1.23 -5.06
C ARG A 73 -9.21 0.09 -4.20
N VAL A 74 -8.44 -0.82 -4.79
CA VAL A 74 -7.83 -1.94 -4.04
C VAL A 74 -6.77 -1.42 -3.06
N LEU A 75 -6.01 -0.39 -3.45
CA LEU A 75 -5.05 0.30 -2.58
C LEU A 75 -5.73 0.94 -1.36
N TYR A 76 -6.91 1.55 -1.56
CA TYR A 76 -7.69 2.12 -0.46
C TYR A 76 -8.04 1.05 0.58
N TYR A 77 -8.59 -0.09 0.15
CA TYR A 77 -8.93 -1.18 1.07
C TYR A 77 -7.70 -1.74 1.79
N ALA A 78 -6.58 -1.92 1.08
CA ALA A 78 -5.34 -2.35 1.70
C ALA A 78 -4.86 -1.36 2.78
N TYR A 79 -4.97 -0.05 2.54
CA TYR A 79 -4.57 0.97 3.50
C TYR A 79 -5.45 0.96 4.75
N ILE A 80 -6.78 0.95 4.57
CA ILE A 80 -7.72 0.93 5.70
C ILE A 80 -7.58 -0.34 6.54
N GLU A 81 -7.36 -1.47 5.88
CA GLU A 81 -7.10 -2.74 6.57
C GLU A 81 -5.81 -2.70 7.40
N MET A 82 -4.72 -2.12 6.87
CA MET A 82 -3.50 -1.92 7.64
C MET A 82 -3.73 -1.04 8.87
N CYS A 83 -4.52 0.03 8.74
CA CYS A 83 -4.92 0.85 9.88
C CYS A 83 -5.68 0.03 10.93
N ARG A 84 -6.65 -0.81 10.52
CA ARG A 84 -7.40 -1.68 11.44
C ARG A 84 -6.54 -2.71 12.16
N GLN A 85 -5.53 -3.27 11.46
CA GLN A 85 -4.62 -4.24 12.07
C GLN A 85 -3.71 -3.58 13.12
N LEU A 86 -3.32 -2.32 12.94
CA LEU A 86 -2.48 -1.58 13.88
C LEU A 86 -3.25 -0.95 15.03
N GLU A 87 -4.49 -0.52 14.78
CA GLU A 87 -5.38 0.07 15.77
C GLU A 87 -6.76 -0.61 15.75
N PRO A 88 -6.89 -1.82 16.32
CA PRO A 88 -8.14 -2.59 16.26
C PRO A 88 -9.32 -1.93 16.97
N GLN A 89 -9.05 -1.02 17.90
CA GLN A 89 -10.07 -0.31 18.68
C GLN A 89 -10.60 0.94 17.96
N THR A 90 -9.92 1.40 16.91
CA THR A 90 -10.32 2.59 16.15
C THR A 90 -11.31 2.18 15.06
N GLN A 91 -12.50 2.79 15.06
CA GLN A 91 -13.49 2.59 13.99
C GLN A 91 -13.08 3.34 12.72
N PHE A 92 -12.36 2.67 11.84
CA PHE A 92 -12.14 3.14 10.48
C PHE A 92 -13.40 2.83 9.63
N ASN A 93 -14.24 3.85 9.44
CA ASN A 93 -15.41 3.78 8.56
C ASN A 93 -14.95 3.59 7.10
N VAL A 94 -15.46 2.55 6.43
CA VAL A 94 -15.27 2.25 4.99
C VAL A 94 -16.48 2.69 4.21
#